data_AF-A0A2G9YNS4-F1
#
_entry.id   AF-A0A2G9YNS4-F1
#
_cell.length_a   1.000
_cell.length_b   1.000
_cell.length_c   1.000
_cell.angle_alpha   90.00
_cell.angle_beta   90.00
_cell.angle_gamma   90.00
#
_symmetry.space_group_name_H-M   'P 1'
#
loop_
_entity.id
_entity.type
_entity.pdbx_description
1 polymer ?
#
loop_
_entity_poly.entity_id
_entity_poly.type
_entity_poly.pdbx_seq_one_letter_code
_entity_poly.pdbx_strand_id
1 'polypeptide(L)'
;ERLKEKGFEVRGLFYNPNIHPFAEYQNRRQAVENFIKLNNIEVIYPEYNPAEFFQAVNLKEKNGRCLACWSLRLKLTAKIAKEKGFSHFSTTLLVSPYQDQELLKKIGSDIANAEEIEFYYEDFRPGFRKAHEEAKAKGIYCQKYCGCIYSEIERYSKK
;
A
#
# COMPACT_ATOMS: atom_id res chain seq x y z
N GLU A 1 7.42 -13.65 0.95
CA GLU A 1 8.40 -14.65 1.42
C GLU A 1 8.70 -14.46 2.89
N ARG A 2 9.39 -13.39 3.29
CA ARG A 2 9.77 -13.09 4.69
C ARG A 2 8.67 -13.25 5.76
N LEU A 3 7.45 -12.78 5.51
CA LEU A 3 6.34 -12.99 6.46
C LEU A 3 5.96 -14.48 6.61
N LYS A 4 5.94 -15.24 5.51
CA LYS A 4 5.67 -16.69 5.54
C LYS A 4 6.79 -17.45 6.26
N GLU A 5 8.05 -17.06 6.05
CA GLU A 5 9.22 -17.63 6.76
C GLU A 5 9.14 -17.43 8.28
N LYS A 6 8.50 -16.35 8.73
CA LYS A 6 8.22 -16.07 10.15
C LYS A 6 6.96 -16.77 10.68
N GLY A 7 6.30 -17.58 9.86
CA GLY A 7 5.10 -18.34 10.25
C GLY A 7 3.78 -17.60 10.10
N PHE A 8 3.75 -16.43 9.45
CA PHE A 8 2.48 -15.75 9.18
C PHE A 8 1.72 -16.38 8.02
N GLU A 9 0.42 -16.64 8.22
CA GLU A 9 -0.54 -16.72 7.13
C GLU A 9 -0.86 -15.29 6.64
N VAL A 10 -0.81 -15.05 5.33
CA VAL A 10 -0.94 -13.71 4.76
C VAL A 10 -2.07 -13.67 3.75
N ARG A 11 -2.98 -12.70 3.90
CA ARG A 11 -3.90 -12.25 2.86
C ARG A 11 -3.59 -10.83 2.45
N GLY A 12 -3.82 -10.51 1.18
CA GLY A 12 -3.64 -9.15 0.66
C GLY A 12 -4.91 -8.31 0.72
N LEU A 13 -4.71 -7.01 0.70
CA LEU A 13 -5.77 -6.02 0.52
C LEU A 13 -5.31 -5.03 -0.56
N PHE A 14 -6.06 -4.91 -1.65
CA PHE A 14 -5.80 -3.92 -2.69
C PHE A 14 -6.70 -2.70 -2.50
N TYR A 15 -6.30 -1.82 -1.58
CA TYR A 15 -7.00 -0.57 -1.29
C TYR A 15 -6.10 0.63 -1.55
N ASN A 16 -6.36 1.27 -2.68
CA ASN A 16 -5.56 2.35 -3.22
C ASN A 16 -6.45 3.43 -3.89
N PRO A 17 -7.28 4.15 -3.11
CA PRO A 17 -8.13 5.21 -3.64
C PRO A 17 -7.30 6.35 -4.23
N ASN A 18 -6.01 6.42 -3.89
CA ASN A 18 -5.07 7.41 -4.40
C ASN A 18 -4.61 7.17 -5.84
N ILE A 19 -4.81 5.98 -6.44
CA ILE A 19 -4.26 5.72 -7.77
C ILE A 19 -5.07 6.45 -8.82
N HIS A 20 -4.40 7.26 -9.64
CA HIS A 20 -4.97 7.99 -10.76
C HIS A 20 -3.95 8.02 -11.91
N PRO A 21 -4.41 8.03 -13.18
CA PRO A 21 -5.80 7.88 -13.65
C PRO A 21 -6.33 6.45 -13.49
N PHE A 22 -7.60 6.22 -13.84
CA PHE A 22 -8.22 4.88 -13.74
C PHE A 22 -7.43 3.80 -14.50
N ALA A 23 -6.79 4.15 -15.63
CA ALA A 23 -5.92 3.23 -16.36
C ALA A 23 -4.73 2.74 -15.51
N GLU A 24 -4.12 3.61 -14.69
CA GLU A 24 -3.05 3.20 -13.76
C GLU A 24 -3.59 2.26 -12.67
N TYR A 25 -4.81 2.52 -12.18
CA TYR A 25 -5.48 1.63 -11.22
C TYR A 25 -5.68 0.24 -11.82
N GLN A 26 -6.18 0.16 -13.06
CA GLN A 26 -6.36 -1.11 -13.78
C GLN A 26 -5.04 -1.85 -13.99
N ASN A 27 -3.98 -1.14 -14.42
CA ASN A 27 -2.66 -1.73 -14.60
C ASN A 27 -2.12 -2.34 -13.30
N ARG A 28 -2.22 -1.62 -12.17
CA ARG A 28 -1.76 -2.12 -10.87
C ARG A 28 -2.62 -3.27 -10.36
N ARG A 29 -3.93 -3.20 -10.55
CA ARG A 29 -4.84 -4.30 -10.20
C ARG A 29 -4.49 -5.57 -10.99
N GLN A 30 -4.30 -5.45 -12.30
CA GLN A 30 -3.88 -6.58 -13.14
C GLN A 30 -2.53 -7.16 -12.72
N ALA A 31 -1.58 -6.31 -12.31
CA ALA A 31 -0.29 -6.72 -11.79
C ALA A 31 -0.43 -7.56 -10.51
N VAL A 32 -1.31 -7.13 -9.59
CA VAL A 32 -1.63 -7.88 -8.37
C VAL A 32 -2.31 -9.21 -8.72
N GLU A 33 -3.30 -9.23 -9.62
CA GLU A 33 -3.95 -10.45 -10.10
C GLU A 33 -2.96 -11.46 -10.71
N ASN A 34 -1.99 -10.98 -11.49
CA ASN A 34 -0.94 -11.83 -12.06
C ASN A 34 -0.01 -12.36 -10.96
N PHE A 35 0.36 -11.52 -9.98
CA PHE A 35 1.17 -11.94 -8.84
C PHE A 35 0.46 -13.02 -8.00
N ILE A 36 -0.85 -12.85 -7.76
CA ILE A 36 -1.65 -13.79 -6.96
C ILE A 36 -1.70 -15.18 -7.60
N LYS A 37 -1.97 -15.25 -8.92
CA LYS A 37 -2.04 -16.51 -9.67
C LYS A 37 -0.77 -17.35 -9.52
N LEU A 38 0.38 -16.70 -9.37
CA LEU A 38 1.68 -17.36 -9.22
C LEU A 38 2.01 -17.76 -7.77
N ASN A 39 1.37 -17.14 -6.77
CA ASN A 39 1.80 -17.25 -5.36
C ASN A 39 0.72 -17.80 -4.41
N ASN A 40 -0.48 -18.07 -4.92
CA ASN A 40 -1.63 -18.58 -4.16
C ASN A 40 -1.93 -17.75 -2.91
N ILE A 41 -2.13 -16.44 -3.07
CA ILE A 41 -2.45 -15.49 -1.99
C ILE A 41 -3.82 -14.89 -2.24
N GLU A 42 -4.77 -15.07 -1.33
CA GLU A 42 -6.06 -14.39 -1.44
C GLU A 42 -5.93 -12.88 -1.25
N VAL A 43 -6.68 -12.11 -2.04
CA VAL A 43 -6.68 -10.64 -1.95
C VAL A 43 -8.10 -10.11 -1.92
N ILE A 44 -8.36 -9.21 -0.97
CA ILE A 44 -9.60 -8.47 -0.85
C ILE A 44 -9.52 -7.20 -1.70
N TYR A 45 -10.58 -6.91 -2.44
CA TYR A 45 -10.70 -5.73 -3.30
C TYR A 45 -11.91 -4.91 -2.88
N PRO A 46 -11.76 -3.94 -1.97
CA PRO A 46 -12.80 -2.96 -1.70
C PRO A 46 -13.12 -2.14 -2.96
N GLU A 47 -14.28 -1.47 -2.94
CA GLU A 47 -14.67 -0.57 -4.02
C GLU A 47 -13.60 0.50 -4.27
N TYR A 48 -13.30 0.76 -5.55
CA TYR A 48 -12.39 1.82 -5.93
C TYR A 48 -13.11 3.17 -5.93
N ASN A 49 -12.92 3.93 -4.85
CA ASN A 49 -13.51 5.25 -4.68
C ASN A 49 -12.43 6.34 -4.52
N PRO A 50 -12.02 7.03 -5.60
CA PRO A 50 -11.02 8.08 -5.52
C PRO A 50 -11.52 9.34 -4.81
N ALA A 51 -12.83 9.53 -4.64
CA ALA A 51 -13.37 10.69 -3.94
C ALA A 51 -12.90 10.73 -2.47
N GLU A 52 -12.77 9.57 -1.81
CA GLU A 52 -12.25 9.48 -0.44
C GLU A 52 -10.82 10.02 -0.33
N PHE A 53 -9.98 9.73 -1.33
CA PHE A 53 -8.62 10.27 -1.37
C PHE A 53 -8.65 11.79 -1.52
N PHE A 54 -9.41 12.32 -2.47
CA PHE A 54 -9.47 13.77 -2.72
C PHE A 54 -10.02 14.53 -1.52
N GLN A 55 -11.04 13.99 -0.85
CA GLN A 55 -11.57 14.55 0.40
C GLN A 55 -10.52 14.53 1.52
N ALA A 56 -9.83 13.41 1.70
CA ALA A 56 -8.82 13.27 2.76
C ALA A 56 -7.61 14.21 2.59
N VAL A 57 -7.23 14.51 1.35
CA VAL A 57 -6.05 15.34 1.06
C VAL A 57 -6.37 16.80 0.74
N ASN A 58 -7.65 17.18 0.78
CA ASN A 58 -8.08 18.53 0.45
C ASN A 58 -7.34 19.58 1.29
N LEU A 59 -6.86 20.64 0.64
CA LEU A 59 -6.09 21.75 1.23
C LEU A 59 -4.79 21.33 1.96
N LYS A 60 -4.29 20.10 1.75
CA LYS A 60 -3.05 19.63 2.36
C LYS A 60 -1.86 19.77 1.41
N GLU A 61 -0.81 20.40 1.90
CA GLU A 61 0.50 20.40 1.27
C GLU A 61 1.15 19.01 1.29
N LYS A 62 2.21 18.83 0.49
CA LYS A 62 2.83 17.53 0.18
C LYS A 62 2.96 16.55 1.36
N ASN A 63 3.58 16.95 2.46
CA ASN A 63 3.77 16.06 3.61
C ASN A 63 2.43 15.72 4.29
N GLY A 64 1.54 16.71 4.45
CA GLY A 64 0.20 16.49 4.99
C GLY A 64 -0.67 15.59 4.11
N ARG A 65 -0.50 15.68 2.79
CA ARG A 65 -1.18 14.83 1.81
C ARG A 65 -0.75 13.37 1.91
N CYS A 66 0.55 13.10 1.98
CA CYS A 66 1.06 11.73 2.14
C CYS A 66 0.59 11.11 3.46
N LEU A 67 0.67 11.88 4.55
CA LEU A 67 0.16 11.46 5.86
C LEU A 67 -1.32 11.08 5.78
N ALA A 68 -2.18 11.94 5.23
CA ALA A 68 -3.61 11.66 5.09
C ALA A 68 -3.89 10.42 4.22
N CYS A 69 -3.14 10.25 3.13
CA CYS A 69 -3.25 9.08 2.26
C CYS A 69 -2.88 7.77 2.98
N TRP A 70 -1.79 7.75 3.74
CA TRP A 70 -1.36 6.57 4.49
C TRP A 70 -2.34 6.26 5.63
N SER A 71 -2.79 7.27 6.38
CA SER A 71 -3.79 7.11 7.45
C SER A 71 -5.10 6.54 6.91
N LEU A 72 -5.62 7.04 5.78
CA LEU A 72 -6.83 6.52 5.13
C LEU A 72 -6.69 5.02 4.83
N ARG A 73 -5.57 4.64 4.20
CA ARG A 73 -5.32 3.26 3.76
C ARG A 73 -5.10 2.31 4.94
N LEU A 74 -4.29 2.70 5.91
CA LEU A 74 -4.01 1.89 7.10
C LEU A 74 -5.25 1.72 7.97
N LYS A 75 -6.10 2.75 8.10
CA LYS A 75 -7.32 2.68 8.91
C LYS A 75 -8.32 1.68 8.32
N LEU A 76 -8.55 1.71 7.00
CA LEU A 76 -9.42 0.70 6.38
C LEU A 76 -8.81 -0.71 6.51
N THR A 77 -7.49 -0.83 6.38
CA THR A 77 -6.80 -2.12 6.51
C THR A 77 -6.99 -2.70 7.92
N ALA A 78 -6.81 -1.90 8.96
CA ALA A 78 -7.00 -2.31 10.35
C ALA A 78 -8.44 -2.73 10.63
N LYS A 79 -9.43 -1.98 10.15
CA LYS A 79 -10.86 -2.32 10.29
C LYS A 79 -11.19 -3.66 9.64
N ILE A 80 -10.83 -3.84 8.37
CA ILE A 80 -11.06 -5.10 7.65
C ILE A 80 -10.34 -6.26 8.35
N ALA A 81 -9.12 -6.03 8.83
CA ALA A 81 -8.35 -7.04 9.54
C ALA A 81 -9.06 -7.48 10.84
N LYS A 82 -9.56 -6.53 11.65
CA LYS A 82 -10.34 -6.82 12.86
C LYS A 82 -11.64 -7.55 12.55
N GLU A 83 -12.42 -7.05 11.59
CA GLU A 83 -13.69 -7.65 11.16
C GLU A 83 -13.54 -9.10 10.66
N LYS A 84 -12.39 -9.42 10.05
CA LYS A 84 -12.11 -10.76 9.52
C LYS A 84 -11.32 -11.65 10.49
N GLY A 85 -11.07 -11.20 11.72
CA GLY A 85 -10.40 -11.98 12.75
C GLY A 85 -8.89 -12.16 12.55
N PHE A 86 -8.23 -11.26 11.81
CA PHE A 86 -6.77 -11.23 11.74
C PHE A 86 -6.18 -10.67 13.04
N SER A 87 -5.05 -11.24 13.48
CA SER A 87 -4.32 -10.73 14.65
C SER A 87 -3.53 -9.47 14.34
N HIS A 88 -3.08 -9.31 13.10
CA HIS A 88 -2.20 -8.23 12.68
C HIS A 88 -2.66 -7.60 11.37
N PHE A 89 -2.32 -6.33 11.18
CA PHE A 89 -2.30 -5.68 9.87
C PHE A 89 -0.91 -5.11 9.57
N SER A 90 -0.61 -4.93 8.28
CA SER A 90 0.65 -4.32 7.81
C SER A 90 0.41 -3.59 6.48
N THR A 91 1.47 -3.08 5.86
CA THR A 91 1.37 -2.38 4.59
C THR A 91 2.58 -2.63 3.68
N THR A 92 2.31 -2.73 2.37
CA THR A 92 3.35 -2.79 1.34
C THR A 92 4.13 -1.48 1.21
N LEU A 93 3.66 -0.37 1.81
CA LEU A 93 4.41 0.89 1.84
C LEU A 93 5.78 0.75 2.52
N LEU A 94 5.93 -0.21 3.44
CA LEU A 94 7.17 -0.50 4.17
C LEU A 94 8.30 -1.06 3.28
N VAL A 95 8.01 -1.48 2.04
CA VAL A 95 9.05 -1.91 1.08
C VAL A 95 9.70 -0.75 0.34
N SER A 96 9.05 0.41 0.26
CA SER A 96 9.50 1.48 -0.63
C SER A 96 10.57 2.35 0.04
N PRO A 97 11.76 2.54 -0.57
CA PRO A 97 12.81 3.41 -0.03
C PRO A 97 12.42 4.89 -0.03
N TYR A 98 11.37 5.26 -0.77
CA TYR A 98 10.87 6.63 -0.88
C TYR A 98 9.83 7.01 0.19
N GLN A 99 9.37 6.06 1.03
CA GLN A 99 8.40 6.36 2.09
C GLN A 99 9.11 6.62 3.41
N ASP A 100 8.56 7.53 4.19
CA ASP A 100 9.02 7.82 5.55
C ASP A 100 8.61 6.67 6.48
N GLN A 101 9.59 5.86 6.90
CA GLN A 101 9.37 4.67 7.74
C GLN A 101 8.95 5.03 9.15
N GLU A 102 9.52 6.10 9.74
CA GLU A 102 9.19 6.51 11.10
C GLU A 102 7.76 7.04 11.17
N LEU A 103 7.36 7.82 10.15
CA LEU A 103 5.99 8.31 10.06
C LEU A 103 5.00 7.17 9.80
N LEU A 104 5.32 6.19 8.93
CA LEU A 104 4.48 5.01 8.72
C LEU A 104 4.34 4.16 10.00
N LYS A 105 5.45 3.96 10.72
CA LYS A 105 5.47 3.26 12.00
C LYS A 105 4.55 3.95 13.00
N LYS A 106 4.69 5.27 13.14
CA LYS A 106 3.85 6.09 14.02
C LYS A 106 2.36 5.97 13.66
N ILE A 107 2.00 6.19 12.40
CA ILE A 107 0.60 6.10 11.95
C ILE A 107 0.03 4.71 12.19
N GLY A 108 0.80 3.66 11.88
CA GLY A 108 0.40 2.28 12.10
C GLY A 108 0.16 1.99 13.59
N SER A 109 1.06 2.42 14.47
CA SER A 109 0.91 2.28 15.92
C SER A 109 -0.29 3.06 16.48
N ASP A 110 -0.50 4.29 16.01
CA ASP A 110 -1.65 5.11 16.44
C ASP A 110 -2.98 4.43 16.05
N ILE A 111 -3.06 3.87 14.83
CA ILE A 111 -4.23 3.14 14.34
C ILE A 111 -4.41 1.81 15.07
N ALA A 112 -3.32 1.08 15.32
CA ALA A 112 -3.35 -0.17 16.08
C ALA A 112 -3.97 0.01 17.46
N ASN A 113 -3.58 1.07 18.17
CA ASN A 113 -4.14 1.42 19.47
C ASN A 113 -5.62 1.81 19.38
N ALA A 114 -5.99 2.60 18.37
CA ALA A 114 -7.37 3.08 18.21
C ALA A 114 -8.36 1.99 17.77
N GLU A 115 -7.91 1.04 16.94
CA GLU A 115 -8.74 -0.03 16.40
C GLU A 115 -8.56 -1.35 17.18
N GLU A 116 -7.69 -1.40 18.21
CA GLU A 116 -7.39 -2.58 19.04
C GLU A 116 -6.97 -3.81 18.21
N ILE A 117 -5.99 -3.63 17.33
CA ILE A 117 -5.39 -4.68 16.51
C ILE A 117 -3.89 -4.39 16.31
N GLU A 118 -3.04 -5.42 16.28
CA GLU A 118 -1.59 -5.20 16.23
C GLU A 118 -1.13 -4.74 14.83
N PHE A 119 -0.32 -3.66 14.80
CA PHE A 119 0.37 -3.26 13.58
C PHE A 119 1.71 -3.98 13.47
N TYR A 120 1.85 -4.86 12.48
CA TYR A 120 3.12 -5.50 12.16
C TYR A 120 4.01 -4.56 11.37
N TYR A 121 4.94 -3.91 12.07
CA TYR A 121 6.01 -3.14 11.45
C TYR A 121 7.25 -3.99 11.21
N GLU A 122 7.75 -3.95 9.98
CA GLU A 122 9.07 -4.42 9.63
C GLU A 122 9.62 -3.60 8.46
N ASP A 123 10.91 -3.24 8.53
CA ASP A 123 11.57 -2.57 7.42
C ASP A 123 11.85 -3.56 6.29
N PHE A 124 11.03 -3.51 5.24
CA PHE A 124 11.16 -4.37 4.06
C PHE A 124 12.01 -3.75 2.94
N ARG A 125 12.58 -2.55 3.13
CA ARG A 125 13.42 -1.87 2.12
C ARG A 125 14.61 -2.72 1.64
N PRO A 126 15.26 -3.56 2.46
CA PRO A 126 16.31 -4.47 1.97
C PRO A 126 15.84 -5.40 0.85
N GLY A 127 14.55 -5.75 0.82
CA GLY A 127 13.95 -6.58 -0.23
C GLY A 127 13.54 -5.82 -1.50
N PHE A 128 13.57 -4.48 -1.50
CA PHE A 128 13.04 -3.65 -2.58
C PHE A 128 13.65 -3.96 -3.95
N ARG A 129 14.99 -4.00 -4.03
CA ARG A 129 15.69 -4.21 -5.30
C ARG A 129 15.43 -5.61 -5.87
N LYS A 130 15.55 -6.63 -5.03
CA LYS A 130 15.27 -8.03 -5.40
C LYS A 130 13.83 -8.19 -5.90
N ALA A 131 12.84 -7.68 -5.16
CA ALA A 131 11.44 -7.75 -5.55
C ALA A 131 11.16 -7.04 -6.88
N HIS A 132 11.82 -5.91 -7.14
CA HIS A 132 11.69 -5.17 -8.39
C HIS A 132 12.32 -5.91 -9.59
N GLU A 133 13.49 -6.52 -9.40
CA GLU A 133 14.16 -7.34 -10.42
C GLU A 133 13.33 -8.57 -10.77
N GLU A 134 12.77 -9.26 -9.77
CA GLU A 134 11.88 -10.41 -9.96
C GLU A 134 10.57 -10.04 -10.66
N ALA A 135 9.95 -8.92 -10.27
CA ALA A 135 8.75 -8.44 -10.93
C ALA A 135 9.01 -8.18 -12.42
N LYS A 136 10.13 -7.53 -12.75
CA LYS A 136 10.54 -7.27 -14.13
C LYS A 136 10.81 -8.57 -14.91
N ALA A 137 11.51 -9.53 -14.30
CA ALA A 137 11.79 -10.83 -14.92
C ALA A 137 10.50 -11.63 -15.21
N LYS A 138 9.47 -11.46 -14.38
CA LYS A 138 8.14 -12.09 -14.54
C LYS A 138 7.18 -11.28 -15.42
N GLY A 139 7.61 -10.16 -16.00
CA GLY A 139 6.75 -9.28 -16.80
C GLY A 139 5.63 -8.60 -15.98
N ILE A 140 5.75 -8.55 -14.66
CA ILE A 140 4.81 -7.87 -13.78
C ILE A 140 5.04 -6.36 -13.90
N TYR A 141 3.94 -5.60 -14.01
CA TYR A 141 4.01 -4.14 -14.09
C TYR A 141 4.69 -3.53 -12.86
N CYS A 142 5.72 -2.71 -13.10
CA CYS A 142 6.42 -1.93 -12.07
C CYS A 142 5.99 -0.46 -12.12
N GLN A 143 5.36 0.01 -11.05
CA GLN A 143 4.89 1.39 -10.92
C GLN A 143 6.05 2.41 -10.94
N LYS A 144 5.82 3.57 -11.56
CA LYS A 144 6.83 4.64 -11.70
C LYS A 144 6.72 5.76 -10.66
N TYR A 145 5.60 5.84 -9.97
CA TYR A 145 5.25 6.86 -8.99
C TYR A 145 4.26 6.27 -7.97
N CYS A 146 3.94 6.98 -6.88
CA CYS A 146 3.12 6.40 -5.80
C CYS A 146 1.66 6.10 -6.22
N GLY A 147 1.21 6.65 -7.35
CA GLY A 147 -0.12 6.48 -7.92
C GLY A 147 -0.97 7.74 -7.86
N CYS A 148 -0.72 8.69 -6.96
CA CYS A 148 -1.53 9.90 -6.93
C CYS A 148 -1.14 10.90 -8.02
N ILE A 149 -2.13 11.66 -8.48
CA ILE A 149 -1.99 12.70 -9.51
C ILE A 149 -0.86 13.69 -9.18
N TYR A 150 -0.68 14.02 -7.90
CA TYR A 150 0.40 14.91 -7.46
C TYR A 150 1.77 14.29 -7.71
N SER A 151 1.96 13.00 -7.37
CA SER A 151 3.22 12.31 -7.61
C SER A 151 3.48 12.02 -9.08
N GLU A 152 2.42 11.89 -9.88
CA GLU A 152 2.49 11.81 -11.34
C GLU A 152 3.03 13.12 -11.92
N ILE A 153 2.41 14.26 -11.56
CA ILE A 153 2.84 15.59 -11.96
C ILE A 153 4.28 15.84 -11.51
N GLU A 154 4.61 15.65 -10.23
CA GLU A 154 5.97 15.84 -9.69
C GLU A 154 7.04 15.01 -10.42
N ARG A 155 6.66 13.87 -11.00
CA ARG A 155 7.55 13.02 -11.79
C ARG A 155 7.73 13.52 -13.22
N TYR A 156 6.63 13.86 -13.90
CA TYR A 156 6.64 14.15 -15.34
C TYR A 156 6.74 15.64 -15.67
N SER A 157 6.50 16.55 -14.72
CA SER A 157 6.65 18.00 -14.90
C SER A 157 8.09 18.49 -14.80
N LYS A 158 9.01 17.63 -14.33
CA LYS A 158 10.44 17.93 -14.33
C LYS A 158 10.96 17.92 -15.77
N LYS A 159 10.98 19.11 -16.38
CA LYS A 159 11.85 19.44 -17.51
C LYS A 159 13.28 19.63 -17.02
#